data_AF-A0A817V377-F1
#
_entry.id   AF-A0A817V377-F1
#
_cell.length_a   1.000
_cell.length_b   1.000
_cell.length_c   1.000
_cell.angle_alpha   90.00
_cell.angle_beta   90.00
_cell.angle_gamma   90.00
#
_symmetry.space_group_name_H-M   'P 1'
#
loop_
_entity.id
_entity.type
_entity.pdbx_description
1 polymer ?
#
loop_
_entity_poly.entity_id
_entity_poly.type
_entity_poly.pdbx_seq_one_letter_code
_entity_poly.pdbx_strand_id
1 'polypeptide(L)'
;MTLLEGTNPHGGVVLAIDNRLKCELMDIKEPNIIAARVIIEDQQFVVASIYSPPTDQLPLTSMSTLLKHSKKIIIVGRDLANWLNEHKLNVLNAGIKTSLRSDTTIDLIISDEIPETSESQSLPYTCSDHLPILTKFFRLKALDTKLLVPRTY
;
A
#
# COMPACT_ATOMS: atom_id res chain seq x y z
N MET A 1 -7.59 17.89 -11.99
CA MET A 1 -6.82 17.11 -11.01
C MET A 1 -5.98 16.14 -11.82
N THR A 2 -4.65 16.31 -11.83
CA THR A 2 -3.78 15.54 -12.73
C THR A 2 -3.13 14.44 -11.92
N LEU A 3 -3.50 13.19 -12.17
CA LEU A 3 -2.90 12.01 -11.54
C LEU A 3 -1.57 11.71 -12.22
N LEU A 4 -0.55 11.35 -11.46
CA LEU A 4 0.61 10.68 -12.03
C LEU A 4 0.23 9.19 -12.15
N GLU A 5 -0.27 8.82 -13.33
CA GLU A 5 -0.66 7.45 -13.66
C GLU A 5 0.57 6.72 -14.16
N GLY A 6 1.10 5.81 -13.34
CA GLY A 6 2.06 4.82 -13.80
C GLY A 6 1.31 3.55 -14.19
N THR A 7 1.46 3.11 -15.43
CA THR A 7 1.17 1.73 -15.84
C THR A 7 2.50 1.04 -16.08
N ASN A 8 2.65 -0.21 -15.66
CA ASN A 8 3.77 -0.98 -16.16
C ASN A 8 3.55 -1.29 -17.67
N PRO A 9 4.60 -1.62 -18.45
CA PRO A 9 4.48 -1.83 -19.89
C PRO A 9 3.62 -3.05 -20.28
N HIS A 10 3.09 -3.79 -19.30
CA HIS A 10 2.35 -5.04 -19.49
C HIS A 10 0.84 -4.88 -19.26
N GLY A 11 0.37 -3.72 -18.79
CA GLY A 11 -1.06 -3.38 -18.76
C GLY A 11 -1.91 -4.09 -17.69
N GLY A 12 -1.32 -4.58 -16.61
CA GLY A 12 -2.01 -5.35 -15.57
C GLY A 12 -2.17 -4.67 -14.20
N VAL A 13 -1.34 -3.66 -13.90
CA VAL A 13 -1.36 -2.92 -12.63
C VAL A 13 -1.12 -1.44 -12.86
N VAL A 14 -1.79 -0.64 -12.05
CA VAL A 14 -1.72 0.83 -12.09
C VAL A 14 -1.45 1.35 -10.69
N LEU A 15 -0.63 2.40 -10.62
CA LEU A 15 -0.47 3.22 -9.42
C LEU A 15 -0.74 4.67 -9.79
N ALA A 16 -1.67 5.30 -9.06
CA ALA A 16 -2.04 6.68 -9.26
C ALA A 16 -1.70 7.48 -8.00
N ILE A 17 -0.86 8.51 -8.15
CA ILE A 17 -0.39 9.34 -7.04
C ILE A 17 -0.81 10.79 -7.28
N ASP A 18 -1.25 11.45 -6.21
CA ASP A 18 -1.60 12.88 -6.23
C ASP A 18 -0.37 13.73 -6.61
N ASN A 19 -0.51 14.60 -7.60
CA ASN A 19 0.60 15.41 -8.13
C ASN A 19 1.21 16.42 -7.15
N ARG A 20 0.57 16.66 -6.00
CA ARG A 20 1.14 17.48 -4.92
C ARG A 20 2.24 16.73 -4.16
N LEU A 21 2.29 15.42 -4.27
CA LEU A 21 3.32 14.60 -3.63
C LEU A 21 4.53 14.46 -4.56
N LYS A 22 5.71 14.63 -3.99
CA LYS A 22 6.95 14.31 -4.70
C LYS A 22 7.06 12.79 -4.80
N CYS A 23 7.14 12.26 -6.03
CA CYS A 23 7.26 10.84 -6.27
C CYS A 23 8.26 10.51 -7.38
N GLU A 24 8.78 9.28 -7.33
CA GLU A 24 9.73 8.71 -8.29
C GLU A 24 9.31 7.26 -8.57
N LEU A 25 9.08 6.92 -9.85
CA LEU A 25 8.78 5.54 -10.24
C LEU A 25 10.01 4.66 -10.03
N MET A 26 9.82 3.46 -9.48
CA MET A 26 10.90 2.49 -9.31
C MET A 26 11.05 1.62 -10.57
N ASP A 27 12.29 1.37 -11.00
CA ASP A 27 12.58 0.45 -12.10
C ASP A 27 12.38 -1.00 -11.65
N ILE A 28 11.21 -1.56 -11.97
CA ILE A 28 10.81 -2.93 -11.63
C ILE A 28 10.47 -3.66 -12.93
N LYS A 29 11.11 -4.80 -13.16
CA LYS A 29 10.98 -5.59 -14.40
C LYS A 29 9.88 -6.66 -14.35
N GLU A 30 9.00 -6.59 -13.36
CA GLU A 30 7.91 -7.56 -13.17
C GLU A 30 6.60 -7.09 -13.80
N PRO A 31 5.94 -7.91 -14.64
CA PRO A 31 4.75 -7.52 -15.38
C PRO A 31 3.50 -7.36 -14.52
N ASN A 32 3.54 -7.81 -13.26
CA ASN A 32 2.41 -7.69 -12.34
C ASN A 32 2.72 -6.81 -11.13
N ILE A 33 3.79 -6.00 -11.21
CA ILE A 33 4.17 -5.07 -10.15
C ILE A 33 4.41 -3.68 -10.73
N ILE A 34 3.96 -2.66 -10.02
CA ILE A 34 4.41 -1.28 -10.17
C ILE A 34 4.68 -0.72 -8.79
N ALA A 35 5.74 0.07 -8.62
CA ALA A 35 5.98 0.77 -7.37
C ALA A 35 6.56 2.15 -7.62
N ALA A 36 6.33 3.05 -6.69
CA ALA A 36 6.89 4.37 -6.67
C ALA A 36 7.34 4.73 -5.26
N ARG A 37 8.46 5.46 -5.18
CA ARG A 37 8.88 6.15 -3.98
C ARG A 37 8.09 7.44 -3.84
N VAL A 38 7.45 7.68 -2.70
CA VAL A 38 6.69 8.89 -2.37
C VAL A 38 7.35 9.57 -1.18
N ILE A 39 7.49 10.89 -1.24
CA ILE A 39 8.10 11.69 -0.18
C ILE A 39 7.01 12.53 0.50
N ILE A 40 6.84 12.36 1.80
CA ILE A 40 5.88 13.10 2.64
C ILE A 40 6.64 13.56 3.89
N GLU A 41 6.67 14.87 4.17
CA GLU A 41 7.32 15.43 5.37
C GLU A 41 8.76 14.92 5.58
N ASP A 42 9.58 14.97 4.51
CA ASP A 42 10.97 14.49 4.46
C ASP A 42 11.15 12.98 4.72
N GLN A 43 10.06 12.22 4.80
CA GLN A 43 10.08 10.76 4.94
C GLN A 43 9.81 10.11 3.59
N GLN A 44 10.56 9.05 3.32
CA GLN A 44 10.40 8.25 2.11
C GLN A 44 9.53 7.04 2.39
N PHE A 45 8.55 6.83 1.50
CA PHE A 45 7.67 5.68 1.46
C PHE A 45 7.81 5.03 0.08
N VAL A 46 7.57 3.73 -0.04
CA VAL A 46 7.43 3.09 -1.36
C VAL A 46 6.07 2.46 -1.39
N VAL A 47 5.23 2.94 -2.29
CA VAL A 47 3.91 2.35 -2.51
C VAL A 47 4.04 1.42 -3.71
N ALA A 48 3.57 0.19 -3.55
CA ALA A 48 3.50 -0.77 -4.65
C ALA A 48 2.04 -1.16 -4.91
N SER A 49 1.73 -1.44 -6.15
CA SER A 49 0.52 -2.13 -6.59
C SER A 49 0.98 -3.41 -7.25
N ILE A 50 0.47 -4.54 -6.75
CA ILE A 50 0.86 -5.87 -7.17
C ILE A 50 -0.42 -6.60 -7.53
N TYR A 51 -0.41 -7.33 -8.63
CA TYR A 51 -1.48 -8.23 -9.02
C TYR A 51 -0.92 -9.65 -9.12
N SER A 52 -1.73 -10.64 -8.79
CA SER A 52 -1.38 -12.03 -9.02
C SER A 52 -2.62 -12.75 -9.50
N PRO A 53 -2.67 -13.15 -10.79
CA PRO A 53 -3.73 -14.02 -11.28
C PRO A 53 -3.84 -15.29 -10.43
N PRO A 54 -5.04 -15.91 -10.33
CA PRO A 54 -5.25 -17.18 -9.64
C PRO A 54 -4.31 -18.32 -10.08
N THR A 55 -3.87 -18.28 -11.33
CA THR A 55 -3.08 -19.32 -12.00
C THR A 55 -1.58 -19.14 -11.84
N ASP A 56 -1.15 -17.97 -11.38
CA ASP A 56 0.24 -17.55 -11.42
C ASP A 56 0.83 -17.58 -10.02
N GLN A 57 2.13 -17.86 -9.93
CA GLN A 57 2.84 -17.75 -8.68
C GLN A 57 3.04 -16.26 -8.33
N LEU A 58 2.88 -15.94 -7.05
CA LEU A 58 3.22 -14.62 -6.53
C LEU A 58 4.72 -14.32 -6.78
N PRO A 59 5.08 -13.11 -7.22
CA PRO A 59 6.47 -12.73 -7.47
C PRO A 59 7.22 -12.41 -6.16
N LEU A 60 7.28 -13.38 -5.24
CA LEU A 60 7.77 -13.22 -3.87
C LEU A 60 9.20 -12.65 -3.80
N THR A 61 10.08 -13.06 -4.72
CA THR A 61 11.47 -12.55 -4.79
C THR A 61 11.52 -11.05 -5.09
N SER A 62 10.69 -10.60 -6.03
CA SER A 62 10.61 -9.19 -6.42
C SER A 62 9.93 -8.37 -5.33
N MET A 63 8.90 -8.92 -4.69
CA MET A 63 8.28 -8.33 -3.49
C MET A 63 9.28 -8.19 -2.33
N SER A 64 10.08 -9.22 -2.05
CA SER A 64 11.14 -9.17 -1.02
C SER A 64 12.25 -8.18 -1.36
N THR A 65 12.53 -7.95 -2.64
CA THR A 65 13.48 -6.92 -3.07
C THR A 65 12.95 -5.53 -2.80
N LEU A 66 11.66 -5.28 -3.04
CA LEU A 66 11.03 -4.00 -2.72
C LEU A 66 11.08 -3.69 -1.22
N LEU A 67 10.92 -4.70 -0.36
CA LEU A 67 11.04 -4.54 1.09
C LEU A 67 12.42 -4.06 1.54
N LYS A 68 13.48 -4.36 0.77
CA LYS A 68 14.83 -3.85 1.10
C LYS A 68 14.94 -2.34 0.87
N HIS A 69 14.11 -1.77 0.01
CA HIS A 69 14.15 -0.37 -0.38
C HIS A 69 13.15 0.52 0.38
N SER A 70 12.32 -0.06 1.24
CA SER A 70 11.24 0.68 1.88
C SER A 70 10.66 -0.01 3.09
N LYS A 71 10.04 0.83 3.92
CA LYS A 71 9.33 0.44 5.13
C LYS A 71 7.80 0.55 5.06
N LYS A 72 7.12 0.45 3.89
CA LYS A 72 5.62 0.37 3.79
C LYS A 72 5.09 -0.19 2.46
N ILE A 73 4.82 -1.50 2.27
CA ILE A 73 4.38 -2.05 0.96
C ILE A 73 2.95 -2.60 0.95
N ILE A 74 2.07 -2.05 0.11
CA ILE A 74 0.74 -2.59 -0.23
C ILE A 74 0.91 -3.76 -1.22
N ILE A 75 0.35 -4.93 -0.90
CA ILE A 75 0.51 -6.18 -1.68
C ILE A 75 -0.85 -6.85 -1.76
N VAL A 76 -1.25 -7.34 -2.93
CA VAL A 76 -2.50 -8.09 -3.17
C VAL A 76 -2.12 -9.54 -3.50
N GLY A 77 -2.69 -10.55 -2.80
CA GLY A 77 -2.37 -11.95 -3.11
C GLY A 77 -3.02 -12.99 -2.19
N ARG A 78 -3.07 -14.25 -2.65
CA ARG A 78 -3.49 -15.46 -1.90
C ARG A 78 -2.26 -16.23 -1.41
N ASP A 79 -2.40 -16.99 -0.32
CA ASP A 79 -1.33 -17.85 0.27
C ASP A 79 -0.04 -17.12 0.69
N LEU A 80 -0.19 -15.94 1.26
CA LEU A 80 0.93 -15.07 1.65
C LEU A 80 1.40 -15.27 3.10
N ALA A 81 0.76 -16.14 3.90
CA ALA A 81 0.92 -16.17 5.36
C ALA A 81 2.37 -16.42 5.81
N ASN A 82 3.08 -17.39 5.21
CA ASN A 82 4.47 -17.68 5.58
C ASN A 82 5.39 -16.52 5.21
N TRP A 83 5.23 -15.97 4.00
CA TRP A 83 6.04 -14.85 3.53
C TRP A 83 5.79 -13.58 4.37
N LEU A 84 4.54 -13.31 4.77
CA LEU A 84 4.19 -12.23 5.70
C LEU A 84 4.90 -12.39 7.05
N ASN A 85 4.87 -13.60 7.62
CA ASN A 85 5.51 -13.89 8.90
C ASN A 85 7.04 -13.75 8.83
N GLU A 86 7.66 -14.27 7.77
CA GLU A 86 9.12 -14.15 7.54
C GLU A 86 9.58 -12.68 7.50
N HIS A 87 8.78 -11.82 6.87
CA HIS A 87 9.09 -10.41 6.69
C HIS A 87 8.49 -9.50 7.78
N LYS A 88 7.83 -10.08 8.80
CA LYS A 88 7.16 -9.36 9.91
C LYS A 88 6.18 -8.29 9.42
N LEU A 89 5.41 -8.63 8.40
CA LEU A 89 4.45 -7.75 7.76
C LEU A 89 3.06 -7.88 8.36
N ASN A 90 2.35 -6.77 8.39
CA ASN A 90 1.00 -6.66 8.93
C ASN A 90 -0.01 -6.50 7.79
N VAL A 91 -1.16 -7.17 7.92
CA VAL A 91 -2.30 -7.00 7.02
C VAL A 91 -3.25 -5.98 7.65
N LEU A 92 -3.35 -4.80 7.06
CA LEU A 92 -4.06 -3.63 7.62
C LEU A 92 -5.57 -3.62 7.35
N ASN A 93 -6.04 -4.51 6.49
CA ASN A 93 -7.45 -4.69 6.14
C ASN A 93 -7.94 -6.10 6.47
N ALA A 94 -7.32 -6.78 7.42
CA ALA A 94 -7.71 -8.12 7.84
C ALA A 94 -9.18 -8.13 8.30
N GLY A 95 -9.96 -9.10 7.81
CA GLY A 95 -11.39 -9.24 8.13
C GLY A 95 -12.33 -8.34 7.33
N ILE A 96 -11.81 -7.49 6.44
CA ILE A 96 -12.64 -6.66 5.56
C ILE A 96 -12.94 -7.42 4.29
N LYS A 97 -14.20 -7.60 3.95
CA LYS A 97 -14.62 -8.22 2.69
C LYS A 97 -14.17 -7.35 1.51
N THR A 98 -13.41 -7.95 0.59
CA THR A 98 -12.91 -7.27 -0.62
C THR A 98 -13.37 -7.93 -1.92
N SER A 99 -14.00 -9.11 -1.84
CA SER A 99 -14.61 -9.80 -2.98
C SER A 99 -16.04 -10.19 -2.69
N LEU A 100 -16.95 -9.80 -3.59
CA LEU A 100 -18.35 -10.22 -3.62
C LEU A 100 -18.48 -11.69 -4.02
N ARG A 101 -17.62 -12.16 -4.94
CA ARG A 101 -17.68 -13.52 -5.49
C ARG A 101 -17.28 -14.60 -4.48
N SER A 102 -16.23 -14.34 -3.71
CA SER A 102 -15.69 -15.31 -2.73
C SER A 102 -16.11 -15.01 -1.29
N ASP A 103 -16.86 -13.94 -1.08
CA ASP A 103 -17.34 -13.49 0.24
C ASP A 103 -16.23 -13.41 1.31
N THR A 104 -15.04 -12.96 0.91
CA THR A 104 -13.86 -12.94 1.78
C THR A 104 -12.86 -11.84 1.38
N THR A 105 -11.79 -11.70 2.15
CA THR A 105 -10.66 -10.81 1.88
C THR A 105 -9.67 -11.51 0.95
N ILE A 106 -9.53 -11.03 -0.29
CA ILE A 106 -8.51 -11.50 -1.25
C ILE A 106 -7.58 -10.38 -1.70
N ASP A 107 -8.06 -9.14 -1.66
CA ASP A 107 -7.25 -7.95 -1.83
C ASP A 107 -6.72 -7.48 -0.49
N LEU A 108 -5.40 -7.35 -0.38
CA LEU A 108 -4.71 -7.07 0.89
C LEU A 108 -4.02 -5.70 0.84
N ILE A 109 -3.92 -5.09 2.01
CA ILE A 109 -3.12 -3.89 2.25
C ILE A 109 -2.12 -4.26 3.32
N ILE A 110 -0.83 -4.20 2.95
CA ILE A 110 0.24 -4.73 3.76
C ILE A 110 1.18 -3.59 4.18
N SER A 111 1.82 -3.73 5.34
CA SER A 111 2.80 -2.78 5.86
C SER A 111 3.67 -3.43 6.93
N ASP A 112 4.96 -3.13 6.96
CA ASP A 112 5.90 -3.49 8.04
C ASP A 112 5.80 -2.58 9.27
N GLU A 113 5.21 -1.38 9.14
CA GLU A 113 4.85 -0.53 10.29
C GLU A 113 3.37 -0.72 10.60
N ILE A 114 3.02 -1.03 11.85
CA ILE A 114 1.65 -0.90 12.35
C ILE A 114 1.42 0.60 12.56
N PRO A 115 0.56 1.26 11.78
CA PRO A 115 0.20 2.66 12.04
C PRO A 115 -0.46 2.73 13.42
N GLU A 116 -0.21 3.79 14.19
CA GLU A 116 -0.84 3.99 15.51
C GLU A 116 -2.37 3.93 15.43
N THR A 117 -2.93 4.43 14.33
CA THR A 117 -4.28 4.13 13.90
C THR A 117 -4.32 3.83 12.41
N SER A 118 -4.92 2.69 12.07
CA SER A 118 -5.26 2.31 10.70
C SER A 118 -6.75 2.05 10.64
N GLU A 119 -7.46 2.82 9.82
CA GLU A 119 -8.86 2.56 9.49
C GLU A 119 -8.92 2.08 8.05
N SER A 120 -9.40 0.86 7.87
CA SER A 120 -9.65 0.27 6.56
C SER A 120 -11.16 0.02 6.43
N GLN A 121 -11.71 0.30 5.25
CA GLN A 121 -13.10 -0.04 4.93
C GLN A 121 -13.22 -0.39 3.44
N SER A 122 -14.09 -1.34 3.11
CA SER A 122 -14.50 -1.53 1.73
C SER A 122 -15.55 -0.50 1.34
N LEU A 123 -15.46 0.00 0.12
CA LEU A 123 -16.40 0.95 -0.45
C LEU A 123 -17.43 0.20 -1.31
N PRO A 124 -18.69 0.65 -1.32
CA PRO A 124 -19.70 0.08 -2.20
C PRO A 124 -19.30 0.33 -3.66
N TYR A 125 -19.27 -0.74 -4.45
CA TYR A 125 -18.95 -0.69 -5.88
C TYR A 125 -19.68 -1.80 -6.61
N THR A 126 -20.30 -1.48 -7.73
CA THR A 126 -21.21 -2.40 -8.46
C THR A 126 -20.68 -2.84 -9.82
N CYS A 127 -19.56 -2.29 -10.27
CA CYS A 127 -19.02 -2.57 -11.62
C CYS A 127 -17.96 -3.67 -11.63
N SER A 128 -17.64 -4.28 -10.48
CA SER A 128 -16.69 -5.38 -10.34
C SER A 128 -17.08 -6.25 -9.15
N ASP A 129 -16.70 -7.52 -9.18
CA ASP A 129 -16.78 -8.41 -8.02
C ASP A 129 -15.79 -8.01 -6.92
N HIS A 130 -14.79 -7.18 -7.23
CA HIS A 130 -13.85 -6.62 -6.27
C HIS A 130 -14.35 -5.29 -5.72
N LEU A 131 -14.30 -5.15 -4.39
CA LEU A 131 -14.68 -3.94 -3.68
C LEU A 131 -13.44 -3.05 -3.47
N PRO A 132 -13.48 -1.76 -3.88
CA PRO A 132 -12.43 -0.81 -3.57
C PRO A 132 -12.20 -0.71 -2.06
N ILE A 133 -10.95 -0.56 -1.65
CA ILE A 133 -10.59 -0.44 -0.24
C ILE A 133 -10.05 0.96 -0.01
N LEU A 134 -10.61 1.64 0.99
CA LEU A 134 -10.04 2.85 1.54
C LEU A 134 -9.29 2.50 2.82
N THR A 135 -8.01 2.81 2.87
CA THR A 135 -7.25 2.77 4.12
C THR A 135 -6.64 4.12 4.42
N LYS A 136 -6.81 4.57 5.65
CA LYS A 136 -6.15 5.75 6.20
C LYS A 136 -5.03 5.29 7.13
N PHE A 137 -3.86 5.89 6.96
CA PHE A 137 -2.73 5.72 7.86
C PHE A 137 -2.52 7.04 8.59
N PHE A 138 -2.64 7.05 9.91
CA PHE A 138 -2.23 8.20 10.70
C PHE A 138 -0.83 7.95 11.24
N ARG A 139 0.05 8.92 11.04
CA ARG A 139 1.27 9.02 11.82
C ARG A 139 1.01 10.10 12.89
N LEU A 140 0.42 9.74 14.02
CA LEU A 140 0.34 10.63 15.18
C LEU A 140 1.67 10.58 15.92
N LYS A 141 2.76 11.01 15.25
CA LYS A 141 3.77 11.68 16.05
C LYS A 141 3.09 12.95 16.52
N ALA A 142 2.68 12.96 17.79
CA ALA A 142 2.87 14.15 18.59
C ALA A 142 4.34 14.55 18.34
N LEU A 143 4.55 15.40 17.34
CA LEU A 143 5.59 16.40 17.44
C LEU A 143 5.39 16.94 18.84
N ASP A 144 6.44 16.90 19.65
CA ASP A 144 6.58 17.82 20.75
C ASP A 144 6.27 19.21 20.20
N THR A 145 4.99 19.57 20.20
CA THR A 145 4.58 20.94 20.40
C THR A 145 5.11 21.20 21.79
N LYS A 146 6.37 21.64 21.84
CA LYS A 146 6.74 22.73 22.73
C LYS A 146 5.58 23.69 22.60
N LEU A 147 4.66 23.61 23.56
CA LEU A 147 3.76 24.68 23.89
C LEU A 147 4.68 25.89 23.99
N LEU A 148 4.68 26.70 22.93
CA LEU A 148 5.13 28.07 23.02
C LEU A 148 4.09 28.73 23.91
N VAL A 149 4.22 28.49 25.22
CA VAL A 149 3.58 29.30 26.23
C VAL A 149 4.18 30.68 26.03
N PRO A 150 3.39 31.72 25.71
CA PRO A 150 3.91 33.07 25.70
C PRO A 150 4.46 33.35 27.10
N ARG A 151 5.76 33.60 27.22
CA ARG A 151 6.28 34.25 28.42
C ARG A 151 5.72 35.66 28.41
N THR A 152 4.76 35.92 29.29
CA THR A 152 4.48 37.27 29.73
C THR A 152 5.72 37.77 30.47
N TYR A 153 6.32 38.85 29.96
CA TYR A 153 7.38 39.60 30.63
C TYR A 153 6.87 40.22 31.93
#